data_AF-A0A1H1L3F5-F1
#
_entry.id   AF-A0A1H1L3F5-F1
#
_cell.length_a   1.000
_cell.length_b   1.000
_cell.length_c   1.000
_cell.angle_alpha   90.00
_cell.angle_beta   90.00
_cell.angle_gamma   90.00
#
_symmetry.space_group_name_H-M   'P 1'
#
loop_
_entity.id
_entity.type
_entity.pdbx_description
1 polymer ?
#
loop_
_entity_poly.entity_id
_entity_poly.type
_entity_poly.pdbx_seq_one_letter_code
_entity_poly.pdbx_strand_id
1 'polypeptide(L)' 'MKYLIFICFISAIGSILCGFLLDLHYSQKLIGFGVLGLFLVVFPLFIYYRWKGKDIKDYMLTQENLEKMRKNQKRNKY' A
#
# COMPACT_ATOMS: atom_id res chain seq x y z
N MET A 1 -10.36 -4.67 -9.44
CA MET A 1 -9.66 -3.77 -8.48
C MET A 1 -8.15 -3.95 -8.49
N LYS A 2 -7.60 -5.17 -8.30
CA LYS A 2 -6.13 -5.40 -8.33
C LYS A 2 -5.44 -4.81 -9.56
N TYR A 3 -5.97 -5.06 -10.75
CA TYR A 3 -5.41 -4.54 -12.00
C TYR A 3 -5.51 -3.00 -12.12
N LEU A 4 -6.60 -2.40 -11.63
CA LEU A 4 -6.76 -0.93 -11.65
C LEU A 4 -5.71 -0.25 -10.76
N ILE A 5 -5.51 -0.75 -9.53
CA ILE A 5 -4.48 -0.23 -8.62
C ILE A 5 -3.09 -0.38 -9.25
N PHE A 6 -2.84 -1.53 -9.89
CA PHE A 6 -1.57 -1.80 -10.55
C PHE A 6 -1.30 -0.87 -11.74
N ILE A 7 -2.31 -0.60 -12.57
CA ILE A 7 -2.20 0.34 -13.70
C ILE A 7 -1.96 1.78 -13.17
N CYS A 8 -2.70 2.21 -12.14
CA CYS A 8 -2.46 3.52 -11.53
C CYS A 8 -1.06 3.64 -10.92
N PHE A 9 -0.56 2.58 -10.30
CA PHE A 9 0.79 2.52 -9.74
C PHE A 9 1.86 2.64 -10.82
N ILE A 10 1.75 1.87 -11.91
CA ILE A 10 2.69 1.96 -13.04
C ILE A 10 2.62 3.33 -13.70
N SER A 11 1.42 3.91 -13.88
CA SER A 11 1.26 5.25 -14.44
C SER A 11 1.96 6.32 -13.58
N ALA A 12 1.80 6.25 -12.26
CA ALA A 12 2.47 7.18 -11.33
C ALA A 12 4.00 7.04 -11.36
N ILE A 13 4.52 5.81 -11.38
CA ILE A 13 5.96 5.55 -11.53
C ILE A 13 6.45 6.05 -12.88
N GLY A 14 5.70 5.81 -13.95
CA GLY A 14 5.99 6.31 -15.29
C GLY A 14 6.10 7.84 -15.31
N SER A 15 5.17 8.55 -14.68
CA SER A 15 5.22 10.01 -14.55
C SER A 15 6.46 10.51 -13.81
N ILE A 16 6.86 9.82 -12.73
CA ILE A 16 8.06 10.16 -11.96
C ILE A 16 9.32 9.90 -12.80
N LEU A 17 9.43 8.73 -13.41
CA LEU A 17 10.57 8.37 -14.26
C LEU A 17 10.70 9.31 -15.47
N CYS A 18 9.60 9.61 -16.15
CA CYS A 18 9.59 10.57 -17.25
C CYS A 18 10.04 11.96 -16.78
N GLY A 19 9.62 12.41 -15.59
CA GLY A 19 10.08 13.67 -15.02
C GLY A 19 11.58 13.69 -14.66
N PHE A 20 12.18 12.55 -14.33
CA PHE A 20 13.63 12.47 -14.07
C PHE A 20 14.47 12.28 -15.33
N LEU A 21 13.96 11.56 -16.32
CA LEU A 21 14.69 11.20 -17.54
C LEU A 21 14.58 12.24 -18.65
N LEU A 22 13.49 13.00 -18.67
CA LEU A 22 13.25 13.99 -19.71
C LEU A 22 13.51 15.40 -19.17
N ASP A 23 14.29 16.17 -19.92
CA ASP A 23 14.68 17.54 -19.55
C ASP A 23 13.63 18.55 -20.03
N LEU A 24 12.42 18.46 -19.47
CA LEU A 24 11.33 19.39 -19.77
C LEU A 24 11.21 20.45 -18.67
N HIS A 25 10.76 21.64 -19.08
CA HIS A 25 10.54 22.76 -18.18
C HIS A 25 9.48 22.48 -17.09
N TYR A 26 8.66 21.43 -17.27
CA TYR A 26 7.62 21.00 -16.33
C TYR A 26 7.90 19.66 -15.64
N SER A 27 9.13 19.14 -15.73
CA SER A 27 9.54 17.87 -15.14
C SER A 27 9.29 17.77 -13.62
N GLN A 28 9.53 18.85 -12.87
CA GLN A 28 9.23 18.89 -11.43
C GLN A 28 7.72 18.74 -11.13
N LYS A 29 6.85 19.29 -12.00
CA LYS A 29 5.40 19.16 -11.85
C LYS A 29 4.93 17.73 -12.13
N LEU A 30 5.54 17.06 -13.11
CA LEU A 30 5.27 15.64 -13.40
C LEU A 30 5.64 14.72 -12.23
N ILE A 31 6.79 14.98 -11.59
CA ILE A 31 7.21 14.25 -10.40
C ILE A 31 6.22 14.50 -9.26
N GLY A 32 5.91 15.77 -8.98
CA GLY A 32 4.95 16.15 -7.93
C GLY A 32 3.58 15.51 -8.13
N PHE A 33 3.06 15.52 -9.36
CA PHE A 33 1.77 14.90 -9.69
C PHE A 33 1.81 13.37 -9.56
N GLY A 34 2.91 12.73 -9.98
CA GLY A 34 3.10 11.29 -9.79
C GLY A 34 3.14 10.88 -8.32
N VAL A 35 3.85 11.65 -7.49
CA VAL A 35 3.92 11.42 -6.03
C VAL A 35 2.56 11.65 -5.37
N LEU A 36 1.86 12.74 -5.71
CA LEU A 36 0.51 13.02 -5.21
C LEU A 36 -0.48 11.93 -5.62
N GLY A 37 -0.44 11.48 -6.87
CA GLY A 37 -1.27 10.37 -7.36
C GLY A 37 -1.00 9.07 -6.61
N LEU A 38 0.27 8.77 -6.32
CA LEU A 38 0.65 7.63 -5.47
C LEU A 38 0.04 7.75 -4.08
N PHE A 39 0.20 8.90 -3.42
CA PHE A 39 -0.19 9.08 -2.02
C PHE A 39 -1.70 9.21 -1.82
N LEU A 40 -2.38 9.96 -2.68
CA LEU A 40 -3.81 10.24 -2.53
C LEU A 40 -4.70 9.23 -3.22
N VAL A 41 -4.22 8.56 -4.28
CA VAL A 41 -5.03 7.60 -5.04
C VAL A 41 -4.55 6.19 -4.76
N VAL A 42 -3.31 5.85 -5.13
CA VAL A 42 -2.85 4.45 -5.10
C VAL A 42 -2.85 3.87 -3.68
N PHE A 43 -2.33 4.61 -2.70
CA PHE A 43 -2.25 4.14 -1.32
C PHE A 43 -3.63 3.87 -0.68
N PRO A 44 -4.59 4.82 -0.68
CA PRO A 44 -5.92 4.57 -0.13
C PRO A 44 -6.65 3.43 -0.83
N LEU A 45 -6.55 3.36 -2.16
CA LEU A 45 -7.18 2.29 -2.95
C LEU A 45 -6.56 0.92 -2.63
N PHE A 46 -5.23 0.88 -2.44
CA PHE A 46 -4.50 -0.31 -2.05
C PHE A 46 -4.91 -0.80 -0.66
N ILE A 47 -4.93 0.09 0.33
CA ILE A 47 -5.34 -0.23 1.70
C ILE A 47 -6.77 -0.77 1.69
N TYR A 48 -7.69 -0.07 1.03
CA TYR A 48 -9.09 -0.50 0.94
C TYR A 48 -9.23 -1.89 0.30
N TYR A 49 -8.55 -2.12 -0.83
CA TYR A 49 -8.60 -3.41 -1.50
C TYR A 49 -7.97 -4.53 -0.66
N ARG A 50 -6.87 -4.25 0.04
CA ARG A 50 -6.15 -5.25 0.84
C ARG A 50 -6.85 -5.57 2.16
N TRP A 51 -7.55 -4.59 2.73
CA TRP A 51 -8.34 -4.76 3.96
C TRP A 51 -9.68 -5.46 3.70
N LYS A 52 -10.14 -5.56 2.44
CA LYS A 52 -11.40 -6.23 2.12
C LYS A 52 -11.42 -7.67 2.66
N GLY A 53 -12.24 -7.90 3.70
CA GLY A 53 -12.42 -9.22 4.34
C GLY A 53 -11.54 -9.49 5.56
N LYS A 54 -10.82 -8.51 6.11
CA LYS A 54 -10.05 -8.64 7.36
C LYS A 54 -10.74 -7.89 8.51
N ASP A 55 -11.01 -8.58 9.61
CA ASP A 55 -11.48 -7.92 10.83
C ASP A 55 -10.30 -7.22 11.52
N ILE A 56 -10.47 -5.95 11.90
CA ILE A 56 -9.45 -5.16 12.60
C ILE A 56 -9.11 -5.78 13.96
N LYS A 57 -10.10 -6.37 14.62
CA LYS A 57 -9.99 -6.94 15.96
C LYS A 57 -9.00 -8.09 16.02
N ASP A 58 -8.87 -8.87 14.94
CA ASP A 58 -7.92 -9.98 14.87
C ASP A 58 -6.46 -9.51 14.83
N TYR A 59 -6.22 -8.23 14.49
CA TYR A 59 -4.88 -7.64 14.40
C TYR A 59 -4.57 -6.68 15.55
N MET A 60 -5.51 -6.42 16.46
CA MET A 60 -5.25 -5.58 17.64
C MET A 60 -4.41 -6.36 18.67
N LEU A 61 -3.42 -5.68 19.27
CA LEU A 61 -2.59 -6.18 20.37
C LEU A 61 -3.38 -6.16 21.70
N THR A 62 -4.48 -6.90 21.74
CA THR A 62 -5.24 -7.14 22.97
C THR A 62 -4.60 -8.29 23.76
N GLN A 63 -4.83 -8.31 25.07
CA GLN A 63 -4.36 -9.40 25.93
C GLN A 63 -4.84 -10.77 25.42
N GLU A 64 -6.10 -10.84 24.96
CA GLU A 64 -6.68 -12.06 24.39
C GLU A 64 -5.95 -12.54 23.12
N ASN A 65 -5.64 -11.62 22.19
CA ASN A 65 -4.94 -11.97 20.96
C ASN A 65 -3.48 -12.35 21.22
N LEU A 66 -2.81 -11.66 22.15
CA LEU A 66 -1.46 -11.99 22.60
C LEU A 66 -1.41 -13.38 23.24
N GLU A 67 -2.39 -13.74 24.08
CA GLU A 67 -2.49 -15.08 24.64
C GLU A 67 -2.75 -16.13 23.56
N LYS A 68 -3.65 -15.88 22.61
CA LYS A 68 -3.90 -16.78 21.47
C LYS A 68 -2.62 -17.03 20.67
N MET A 69 -1.84 -15.98 20.37
CA MET A 69 -0.54 -16.10 19.70
C MET A 69 0.45 -16.95 20.52
N ARG A 70 0.55 -16.70 21.83
CA ARG A 70 1.46 -17.44 22.72
C ARG A 70 1.08 -18.91 22.87
N LYS A 71 -0.23 -19.23 22.94
CA LYS A 71 -0.74 -20.62 22.96
C LYS A 71 -0.48 -21.33 21.62
N ASN A 72 -0.71 -20.67 20.49
CA ASN A 72 -0.40 -21.22 19.17
C ASN A 72 1.10 -21.52 19.00
N GLN A 73 1.98 -20.63 19.48
CA GLN A 73 3.44 -20.85 19.46
C GLN A 73 3.87 -22.03 20.33
N LYS A 74 3.27 -22.21 21.53
CA LYS A 74 3.52 -23.39 22.37
C LYS A 74 3.07 -24.69 21.70
N ARG A 75 1.88 -24.71 21.09
CA ARG A 75 1.33 -25.90 20.43
C ARG A 75 2.14 -26.33 19.19
N ASN A 76 2.76 -25.40 18.48
CA ASN A 76 3.57 -25.70 17.29
C ASN A 76 5.01 -26.14 17.63
N LYS A 77 5.38 -26.12 18.92
CA LYS A 77 6.71 -26.49 19.41
C LYS A 77 6.74 -27.92 19.99
N TYR A 78 5.60 -28.61 20.00
CA TYR A 78 5.39 -30.00 20.39
C TYR A 78 4.57 -30.68 19.31
#